data_AF-A0A661FDS2-F1
#
_entry.id   AF-A0A661FDS2-F1
#
_cell.length_a   1.000
_cell.length_b   1.000
_cell.length_c   1.000
_cell.angle_alpha   90.00
_cell.angle_beta   90.00
_cell.angle_gamma   90.00
#
_symmetry.space_group_name_H-M   'P 1'
#
loop_
_entity.id
_entity.type
_entity.pdbx_description
1 polymer ?
#
loop_
_entity_poly.entity_id
_entity_poly.type
_entity_poly.pdbx_seq_one_letter_code
_entity_poly.pdbx_strand_id
1 'polypeptide(L)'
;GTTGEYYHLKKDGALIDVGERVIAGQEIALSGNTGHTTMPHLHFAVYRAASWGNTQSIPVRFLSAEGVVSSPRSGRRYEATDTDAARNKS
;
A
#
# COMPACT_ATOMS: atom_id res chain seq x y z
N GLY A 1 12.98 2.26 -13.63
CA GLY A 1 12.46 2.56 -12.29
C GLY A 1 11.21 1.74 -12.04
N THR A 2 10.65 1.86 -10.83
CA THR A 2 9.37 1.25 -10.44
C THR A 2 8.42 2.34 -9.97
N THR A 3 7.12 2.12 -10.12
CA THR A 3 6.06 3.03 -9.64
C THR A 3 5.24 2.28 -8.60
N GLY A 4 5.02 2.90 -7.43
CA GLY A 4 4.08 2.41 -6.43
C GLY A 4 2.75 3.13 -6.56
N GLU A 5 1.64 2.39 -6.50
CA GLU A 5 0.28 2.92 -6.56
C GLU A 5 -0.45 2.65 -5.24
N TYR A 6 -1.16 3.68 -4.76
CA TYR A 6 -1.95 3.66 -3.54
C TYR A 6 -3.35 4.19 -3.87
N TYR A 7 -4.34 3.30 -3.93
CA TYR A 7 -5.71 3.64 -4.32
C TYR A 7 -6.72 3.42 -3.20
N HIS A 8 -7.94 3.91 -3.46
CA HIS A 8 -9.06 3.92 -2.52
C HIS A 8 -8.73 4.68 -1.23
N LEU A 9 -7.96 5.77 -1.35
CA LEU A 9 -7.65 6.64 -0.22
C LEU A 9 -8.94 7.28 0.34
N LYS A 10 -8.85 7.84 1.54
CA LYS A 10 -9.90 8.72 2.06
C LYS A 10 -9.97 9.95 1.16
N LYS A 11 -11.18 10.49 0.93
CA LYS A 11 -11.32 11.78 0.26
C LYS A 11 -10.52 12.83 1.03
N ASP A 12 -9.69 13.58 0.32
CA ASP A 12 -8.76 14.57 0.89
C ASP A 12 -7.79 13.94 1.92
N GLY A 13 -7.48 12.64 1.74
CA GLY A 13 -6.66 11.84 2.65
C GLY A 13 -5.20 11.69 2.23
N ALA A 14 -4.76 12.33 1.14
CA ALA A 14 -3.33 12.44 0.82
C ALA A 14 -2.69 13.49 1.75
N LEU A 15 -1.53 13.18 2.30
CA LEU A 15 -0.80 14.02 3.26
C LEU A 15 0.44 14.68 2.66
N ILE A 16 0.68 14.46 1.37
CA ILE A 16 1.84 14.91 0.61
C ILE A 16 1.40 15.55 -0.70
N ASP A 17 2.27 16.38 -1.27
CA ASP A 17 2.04 17.06 -2.55
C ASP A 17 2.83 16.43 -3.70
N VAL A 18 2.39 16.71 -4.94
CA VAL A 18 3.10 16.28 -6.15
C VAL A 18 4.50 16.89 -6.19
N GLY A 19 5.50 16.03 -6.34
CA GLY A 19 6.92 16.41 -6.36
C GLY A 19 7.62 16.31 -5.01
N GLU A 20 6.88 16.05 -3.94
CA GLU A 20 7.46 15.80 -2.62
C GLU A 20 8.26 14.49 -2.61
N ARG A 21 9.42 14.52 -1.94
CA ARG A 21 10.24 13.32 -1.71
C ARG A 21 9.88 12.72 -0.36
N VAL A 22 9.53 11.45 -0.37
CA VAL A 22 9.17 10.71 0.84
C VAL A 22 10.25 9.70 1.23
N ILE A 23 10.31 9.36 2.51
CA ILE A 23 11.21 8.33 3.05
C ILE A 23 10.41 7.13 3.58
N ALA A 24 11.07 5.97 3.69
CA ALA A 24 10.44 4.79 4.26
C ALA A 24 9.95 5.05 5.69
N GLY A 25 8.70 4.69 5.97
CA GLY A 25 8.05 4.91 7.26
C GLY A 25 7.36 6.28 7.42
N GLN A 26 7.46 7.17 6.42
CA GLN A 26 6.66 8.40 6.38
C GLN A 26 5.20 8.07 6.09
N GLU A 27 4.29 8.67 6.85
CA GLU A 27 2.87 8.62 6.54
C GLU A 27 2.57 9.55 5.36
N ILE A 28 1.97 9.00 4.29
CA ILE A 28 1.74 9.73 3.04
C ILE A 28 0.26 9.86 2.69
N ALA A 29 -0.59 9.00 3.26
CA ALA A 29 -2.02 9.00 2.99
C ALA A 29 -2.79 8.14 3.99
N LEU A 30 -4.11 8.39 4.07
CA LEU A 30 -5.07 7.59 4.82
C LEU A 30 -5.85 6.66 3.88
N SER A 31 -5.95 5.37 4.23
CA SER A 31 -6.84 4.43 3.53
C SER A 31 -8.30 4.88 3.65
N GLY A 32 -9.11 4.57 2.64
CA GLY A 32 -10.51 4.97 2.62
C GLY A 32 -11.36 4.11 1.68
N ASN A 33 -12.26 4.76 0.96
CA ASN A 33 -13.28 4.09 0.16
C ASN A 33 -13.72 4.91 -1.05
N THR A 34 -12.78 5.62 -1.70
CA THR A 34 -13.09 6.40 -2.92
C THR A 34 -12.87 5.57 -4.18
N GLY A 35 -13.59 5.93 -5.25
CA GLY A 35 -13.49 5.26 -6.56
C GLY A 35 -14.35 3.99 -6.63
N HIS A 36 -13.95 3.04 -7.48
CA HIS A 36 -14.70 1.80 -7.71
C HIS A 36 -14.32 0.73 -6.68
N THR A 37 -14.99 0.73 -5.53
CA THR A 37 -14.74 -0.18 -4.39
C THR A 37 -16.05 -0.55 -3.69
N THR A 38 -16.08 -1.71 -3.02
CA THR A 38 -17.25 -2.23 -2.30
C THR A 38 -17.17 -2.02 -0.78
N MET A 39 -15.99 -1.79 -0.21
CA MET A 39 -15.73 -1.66 1.23
C MET A 39 -14.42 -0.90 1.46
N PRO A 40 -14.21 -0.20 2.60
CA PRO A 40 -12.96 0.47 2.87
C PRO A 40 -11.77 -0.48 2.89
N HIS A 41 -10.76 -0.17 2.08
CA HIS A 41 -9.49 -0.89 2.03
C HIS A 41 -8.44 -0.03 1.31
N LEU A 42 -7.18 -0.43 1.41
CA LEU A 42 -6.10 0.11 0.60
C LEU A 42 -5.84 -0.85 -0.56
N HIS A 43 -5.84 -0.35 -1.80
CA HIS A 43 -5.23 -1.08 -2.91
C HIS A 43 -3.79 -0.58 -3.07
N PHE A 44 -2.83 -1.50 -2.98
CA PHE A 44 -1.41 -1.24 -3.13
C PHE A 44 -0.82 -2.13 -4.21
N ALA A 45 -0.08 -1.53 -5.13
CA ALA A 45 0.60 -2.25 -6.20
C ALA A 45 1.92 -1.58 -6.57
N VAL A 46 2.86 -2.39 -7.07
CA VAL A 46 4.14 -1.91 -7.58
C VAL A 46 4.28 -2.39 -9.01
N TYR A 47 4.63 -1.48 -9.91
CA TYR A 47 4.77 -1.77 -11.33
C TYR A 47 6.15 -1.36 -11.85
N ARG A 48 6.57 -2.02 -12.92
CA ARG A 48 7.62 -1.51 -13.83
C ARG A 48 7.04 -1.32 -15.23
N ALA A 49 7.61 -0.37 -15.97
CA ALA A 49 7.35 -0.24 -17.40
C ALA A 49 7.74 -1.53 -18.13
N ALA A 50 6.87 -1.98 -19.02
CA ALA A 50 7.10 -3.13 -19.91
C ALA A 50 7.19 -2.65 -21.37
N SER A 51 6.82 -3.50 -22.33
CA SER A 51 6.70 -3.11 -23.74
C SER A 51 5.76 -1.90 -23.89
N TRP A 52 5.86 -1.19 -25.01
CA TRP A 52 5.15 0.07 -25.26
C TRP A 52 3.69 0.04 -24.78
N GLY A 53 3.34 0.96 -23.87
CA GLY A 53 1.99 1.09 -23.32
C GLY A 53 1.60 0.08 -22.24
N ASN A 54 2.52 -0.80 -21.82
CA ASN A 54 2.23 -1.86 -20.83
C ASN A 54 3.03 -1.67 -19.54
N THR A 55 2.45 -2.18 -18.46
CA THR A 55 3.10 -2.29 -17.14
C THR A 55 3.10 -3.74 -16.68
N GLN A 56 4.14 -4.13 -15.95
CA GLN A 56 4.20 -5.43 -15.30
C GLN A 56 4.16 -5.23 -13.78
N SER A 57 3.24 -5.92 -13.10
CA SER A 57 3.19 -5.94 -11.64
C SER A 57 4.39 -6.69 -11.07
N ILE A 58 4.90 -6.20 -9.94
CA ILE A 58 6.02 -6.78 -9.23
C ILE A 58 5.48 -7.43 -7.94
N PRO A 59 5.83 -8.70 -7.65
CA PRO A 59 5.48 -9.33 -6.39
C PRO A 59 6.01 -8.53 -5.20
N VAL A 60 5.11 -8.22 -4.27
CA VAL A 60 5.45 -7.51 -3.04
C VAL A 60 5.70 -8.49 -1.89
N ARG A 61 6.59 -8.10 -0.99
CA ARG A 61 6.79 -8.74 0.30
C ARG A 61 6.41 -7.75 1.40
N PHE A 62 5.81 -8.24 2.46
CA PHE A 62 5.47 -7.41 3.61
C PHE A 62 5.74 -8.17 4.90
N LEU A 63 5.97 -7.41 5.98
CA LEU A 63 6.15 -7.97 7.31
C LEU A 63 4.77 -8.14 7.97
N SER A 64 4.53 -9.30 8.56
CA SER A 64 3.39 -9.56 9.46
C SER A 64 3.89 -10.04 10.83
N ALA A 65 2.98 -10.20 11.78
CA ALA A 65 3.27 -10.77 13.09
C ALA A 65 3.93 -12.16 13.01
N GLU A 66 3.66 -12.93 11.95
CA GLU A 66 4.23 -14.26 11.71
C GLU A 66 5.53 -14.23 10.88
N GLY A 67 6.06 -13.05 10.56
CA GLY A 67 7.28 -12.85 9.78
C GLY A 67 7.04 -12.31 8.36
N VAL A 68 8.01 -12.48 7.47
CA VAL A 68 7.92 -11.92 6.11
C VAL A 68 7.06 -12.78 5.21
N VAL A 69 5.99 -12.20 4.66
CA VAL A 69 5.09 -12.82 3.70
C VAL A 69 5.55 -12.49 2.28
N SER A 70 5.83 -13.53 1.48
CA SER A 70 6.22 -13.39 0.06
C SER A 70 5.23 -14.00 -0.93
N SER A 71 4.21 -14.70 -0.43
CA SER A 71 3.18 -15.34 -1.25
C SER A 71 1.85 -15.26 -0.51
N PRO A 72 1.19 -14.08 -0.53
CA PRO A 72 -0.09 -13.91 0.14
C PRO A 72 -1.11 -14.89 -0.45
N ARG A 73 -2.01 -15.38 0.41
CA ARG A 73 -3.04 -16.35 0.03
C ARG A 73 -4.38 -15.63 0.07
N SER A 74 -5.17 -15.78 -0.98
CA SER A 74 -6.53 -15.23 -1.01
C SER A 74 -7.33 -15.69 0.22
N GLY A 75 -8.02 -14.75 0.88
CA GLY A 75 -8.80 -15.00 2.09
C GLY A 75 -7.99 -15.14 3.39
N ARG A 76 -6.65 -15.19 3.35
CA ARG A 76 -5.82 -15.23 4.56
C ARG A 76 -5.68 -13.82 5.16
N ARG A 77 -5.84 -13.74 6.48
CA ARG A 77 -5.54 -12.54 7.27
C ARG A 77 -4.07 -12.58 7.73
N TYR A 78 -3.46 -11.41 7.77
CA TYR A 78 -2.10 -11.17 8.25
C TYR A 78 -2.15 -9.96 9.16
N GLU A 79 -1.68 -10.11 10.39
CA GLU A 79 -1.69 -9.03 11.38
C GLU A 79 -0.39 -8.23 11.30
N ALA A 80 -0.47 -6.94 11.62
CA ALA A 80 0.71 -6.08 11.71
C ALA A 80 1.60 -6.51 12.90
N THR A 81 2.87 -6.12 12.87
CA THR A 81 3.78 -6.36 14.00
C THR A 81 3.41 -5.48 15.20
N ASP A 82 3.75 -5.92 16.41
CA ASP A 82 3.48 -5.17 17.65
C ASP A 82 4.09 -3.75 17.64
N THR A 83 5.19 -3.56 16.90
CA THR A 83 5.83 -2.25 16.72
C THR A 83 5.04 -1.27 15.84
N ASP A 84 4.24 -1.78 14.89
CA ASP A 84 3.37 -0.97 14.04
C ASP A 84 1.97 -0.80 14.66
N ALA A 85 1.48 -1.83 15.36
CA ALA A 85 0.19 -1.80 16.05
C ALA A 85 0.14 -0.74 17.17
N ALA A 86 1.27 -0.45 17.81
CA ALA A 86 1.39 0.61 18.81
C ALA A 86 1.36 2.03 18.21
N ARG A 87 1.77 2.21 16.95
CA ARG A 87 1.73 3.51 16.25
C ARG A 87 0.33 3.89 15.79
N ASN A 88 -0.54 2.92 15.56
CA ASN A 88 -1.90 3.13 15.06
C ASN A 88 -2.95 3.30 16.19
N LYS A 89 -2.50 3.55 17.43
CA LYS A 89 -3.34 3.72 18.64
C LYS A 89 -3.28 5.13 19.26
N SER A 90 -2.67 6.10 18.60
CA SER A 90 -2.61 7.50 19.07
C SER A 90 -3.60 8.40 18.34
#